data_AF-X1LW43-F1
#
_entry.id   AF-X1LW43-F1
#
_cell.length_a   1.000
_cell.length_b   1.000
_cell.length_c   1.000
_cell.angle_alpha   90.00
_cell.angle_beta   90.00
_cell.angle_gamma   90.00
#
_symmetry.space_group_name_H-M   'P 1'
#
loop_
_entity.id
_entity.type
_entity.pdbx_description
1 polymer ?
#
loop_
_entity_poly.entity_id
_entity_poly.type
_entity_poly.pdbx_seq_one_letter_code
_entity_poly.pdbx_strand_id
1 'polypeptide(L)'
;VSSRILVTVSRYPEYKYGDELKITGKLQTPPIFEDFNYKNYLIKDGIYSVVYYPKVELLNRGEYKNFISAAYAGILFFKNKLRQSIYRSLSPPQSSILGAMLLGDKNRMSQDLKEKLNIAGVRHITAVSGMHEALHI
;
A
#
# COMPACT_ATOMS: atom_id res chain seq x y z
N VAL A 1 23.90 8.81 6.80
CA VAL A 1 22.69 9.16 6.01
C VAL A 1 22.13 7.87 5.44
N SER A 2 20.93 7.44 5.87
CA SER A 2 20.28 6.25 5.33
C SER A 2 19.28 6.71 4.27
N SER A 3 19.57 6.48 2.99
CA SER A 3 18.69 6.83 1.87
C SER A 3 17.79 5.66 1.51
N ARG A 4 16.50 5.89 1.30
CA ARG A 4 15.56 4.83 0.89
C ARG A 4 15.57 4.66 -0.63
N ILE A 5 15.31 3.43 -1.08
CA ILE A 5 15.18 3.06 -2.49
C ILE A 5 13.83 2.37 -2.65
N LEU A 6 13.05 2.78 -3.65
CA LEU A 6 11.80 2.10 -3.99
C LEU A 6 12.09 0.98 -4.98
N VAL A 7 11.69 -0.23 -4.64
CA VAL A 7 11.90 -1.41 -5.48
C VAL A 7 10.56 -1.95 -5.96
N THR A 8 10.41 -2.06 -7.27
CA THR A 8 9.25 -2.70 -7.91
C THR A 8 9.64 -4.09 -8.36
N VAL A 9 8.95 -5.11 -7.84
CA VAL A 9 9.20 -6.53 -8.14
C VAL A 9 7.98 -7.17 -8.81
N SER A 10 8.17 -8.32 -9.43
CA SER A 10 7.07 -9.15 -9.91
C SER A 10 6.18 -9.60 -8.75
N ARG A 11 4.88 -9.81 -9.03
CA ARG A 11 3.91 -10.26 -8.02
C ARG A 11 4.28 -11.62 -7.39
N TYR A 12 4.94 -12.47 -8.17
CA TYR A 12 5.40 -13.78 -7.72
C TYR A 12 6.93 -13.89 -7.84
N PRO A 13 7.60 -14.53 -6.86
CA PRO A 13 7.03 -15.07 -5.62
C PRO A 13 6.53 -13.97 -4.66
N GLU A 14 5.54 -14.27 -3.81
CA GLU A 14 5.02 -13.31 -2.85
C GLU A 14 5.99 -13.14 -1.67
N TYR A 15 6.31 -11.88 -1.32
CA TYR A 15 7.14 -11.50 -0.18
C TYR A 15 6.28 -10.88 0.91
N LYS A 16 6.67 -11.06 2.17
CA LYS A 16 5.94 -10.56 3.34
C LYS A 16 6.78 -9.55 4.13
N TYR A 17 6.08 -8.73 4.90
CA TYR A 17 6.72 -7.86 5.86
C TYR A 17 7.56 -8.69 6.85
N GLY A 18 8.82 -8.29 7.06
CA GLY A 18 9.79 -9.03 7.87
C GLY A 18 10.68 -10.00 7.10
N ASP A 19 10.47 -10.20 5.80
CA ASP A 19 11.40 -10.98 4.97
C ASP A 19 12.70 -10.20 4.72
N GLU A 20 13.83 -10.89 4.83
CA GLU A 20 15.15 -10.34 4.50
C GLU A 20 15.49 -10.72 3.06
N LEU A 21 15.63 -9.71 2.20
CA LEU A 21 15.81 -9.88 0.76
C LEU A 21 17.14 -9.26 0.30
N LYS A 22 17.87 -10.01 -0.52
CA LYS A 22 18.99 -9.49 -1.29
C LYS A 22 18.50 -9.06 -2.67
N ILE A 23 18.67 -7.78 -2.98
CA ILE A 23 18.17 -7.18 -4.21
C ILE A 23 19.36 -6.75 -5.07
N THR A 24 19.39 -7.19 -6.32
CA THR A 24 20.41 -6.81 -7.30
C THR A 24 19.74 -6.26 -8.55
N GLY A 25 19.95 -4.98 -8.84
CA GLY A 25 19.36 -4.31 -9.99
C GLY A 25 20.02 -2.97 -10.28
N LYS A 26 19.59 -2.33 -11.37
CA LYS A 26 20.08 -1.01 -11.77
C LYS A 26 19.29 0.09 -11.06
N LEU A 27 20.01 0.93 -10.32
CA LEU A 27 19.46 2.16 -9.75
C LEU A 27 19.14 3.14 -10.86
N GLN A 28 17.91 3.64 -10.86
CA GLN A 28 17.41 4.61 -11.82
C GLN A 28 16.91 5.85 -11.07
N THR A 29 17.06 7.01 -11.70
CA THR A 29 16.42 8.23 -11.22
C THR A 29 14.91 8.11 -11.46
N PRO A 30 14.05 8.45 -10.48
CA PRO A 30 12.62 8.44 -10.73
C PRO A 30 12.26 9.38 -11.88
N PRO A 31 11.39 8.97 -12.83
CA PRO A 31 11.00 9.80 -13.96
C PRO A 31 10.21 11.03 -13.48
N ILE A 32 10.19 12.06 -14.32
CA ILE A 32 9.29 13.20 -14.20
C ILE A 32 8.31 13.09 -15.36
N PHE A 33 7.02 12.99 -15.08
CA PHE A 33 5.97 12.97 -16.09
C PHE A 33 5.44 14.39 -16.31
N GLU A 34 4.86 14.67 -17.48
CA GLU A 34 4.36 16.01 -17.85
C GLU A 34 3.38 16.56 -16.82
N ASP A 35 2.42 15.73 -16.37
CA ASP A 35 1.40 16.13 -15.38
C ASP A 35 1.81 15.86 -13.92
N PHE A 36 2.92 15.15 -13.70
CA PHE A 36 3.28 14.69 -12.35
C PHE A 36 4.78 14.52 -12.13
N ASN A 37 5.30 15.30 -11.18
CA ASN A 37 6.69 15.20 -10.75
C ASN A 37 6.88 14.07 -9.72
N TYR A 38 6.96 12.84 -10.23
CA TYR A 38 7.11 11.64 -9.41
C TYR A 38 8.43 11.65 -8.61
N LYS A 39 9.50 12.22 -9.18
CA LYS A 39 10.77 12.44 -8.46
C LYS A 39 10.58 13.25 -7.18
N ASN A 40 9.97 14.43 -7.26
CA ASN A 40 9.77 15.30 -6.09
C ASN A 40 8.79 14.68 -5.09
N TYR A 41 7.80 13.93 -5.57
CA TYR A 41 6.91 13.17 -4.71
C TYR A 41 7.69 12.16 -3.86
N LEU A 42 8.57 11.35 -4.46
CA LEU A 42 9.38 10.36 -3.75
C LEU A 42 10.45 10.98 -2.83
N ILE A 43 11.00 12.14 -3.19
CA ILE A 43 11.98 12.84 -2.35
C ILE A 43 11.39 13.25 -1.00
N LYS A 44 10.10 13.60 -0.94
CA LYS A 44 9.41 13.90 0.34
C LYS A 44 9.45 12.71 1.30
N ASP A 45 9.45 11.50 0.75
CA ASP A 45 9.61 10.24 1.49
C ASP A 45 11.08 9.82 1.63
N GLY A 46 12.04 10.68 1.31
CA GLY A 46 13.48 10.34 1.38
C GLY A 46 13.88 9.20 0.43
N ILE A 47 13.09 8.96 -0.62
CA ILE A 47 13.37 8.00 -1.69
C ILE A 47 14.00 8.76 -2.86
N TYR A 48 15.26 8.45 -3.14
CA TYR A 48 16.04 9.16 -4.16
C TYR A 48 16.28 8.34 -5.43
N SER A 49 15.97 7.05 -5.39
CA SER A 49 16.19 6.14 -6.50
C SER A 49 15.13 5.06 -6.55
N VAL A 50 14.86 4.59 -7.76
CA VAL A 50 13.95 3.48 -8.04
C VAL A 50 14.70 2.34 -8.70
N VAL A 51 14.25 1.11 -8.46
CA VAL A 51 14.74 -0.09 -9.15
C VAL A 51 13.54 -0.87 -9.66
N TYR A 52 13.46 -1.06 -10.97
CA TYR A 52 12.39 -1.81 -11.61
C TYR A 52 12.85 -3.22 -11.95
N TYR A 53 12.06 -4.22 -11.52
CA TYR A 53 12.23 -5.64 -11.79
C TYR A 53 13.67 -6.16 -11.56
N PRO A 54 14.24 -5.95 -10.36
CA PRO A 54 15.56 -6.49 -10.05
C PRO A 54 15.52 -8.02 -9.86
N LYS A 55 16.71 -8.61 -9.81
CA LYS A 55 16.88 -9.96 -9.27
C LYS A 55 16.74 -9.88 -7.74
N VAL A 56 15.83 -10.69 -7.19
CA VAL A 56 15.56 -10.76 -5.76
C VAL A 56 15.85 -12.17 -5.25
N GLU A 57 16.66 -12.26 -4.21
CA GLU A 57 17.00 -13.50 -3.51
C GLU A 57 16.50 -13.39 -2.07
N LEU A 58 15.73 -14.37 -1.62
CA LEU A 58 15.22 -14.44 -0.25
C LEU A 58 16.33 -15.00 0.66
N LEU A 59 16.79 -14.20 1.61
CA LEU A 59 17.81 -14.61 2.57
C LEU A 59 17.17 -15.26 3.80
N ASN A 60 16.11 -14.65 4.33
CA ASN A 60 15.41 -15.15 5.51
C ASN A 60 13.92 -14.79 5.48
N ARG A 61 13.06 -15.64 6.04
CA ARG A 61 11.61 -15.39 6.15
C ARG A 61 11.24 -14.96 7.57
N GLY A 62 10.58 -13.81 7.67
CA GLY A 62 9.79 -13.46 8.86
C GLY A 62 10.56 -13.37 10.18
N GLU A 63 11.81 -12.89 10.17
CA GLU A 63 12.48 -12.54 11.42
C GLU A 63 12.06 -11.15 11.90
N TYR A 64 11.09 -11.13 12.81
CA TYR A 64 10.72 -9.92 13.54
C TYR A 64 11.76 -9.64 14.60
N LYS A 65 12.83 -8.93 14.24
CA LYS A 65 13.96 -8.64 15.13
C LYS A 65 13.53 -7.89 16.41
N ASN A 66 12.43 -7.11 16.35
CA ASN A 66 11.92 -6.30 17.46
C ASN A 66 10.41 -6.47 17.70
N PHE A 67 9.94 -6.28 18.95
CA PHE A 67 8.53 -6.37 19.33
C PHE A 67 7.60 -5.46 18.49
N ILE A 68 8.06 -4.25 18.16
CA ILE A 68 7.33 -3.30 17.30
C ILE A 68 7.07 -3.90 15.92
N SER A 69 8.07 -4.57 15.33
CA SER A 69 7.92 -5.22 14.02
C SER A 69 6.94 -6.40 14.06
N ALA A 70 6.91 -7.16 15.16
CA ALA A 70 5.95 -8.24 15.37
C ALA A 70 4.52 -7.71 15.55
N ALA A 71 4.33 -6.63 16.32
CA ALA A 71 3.03 -5.99 16.50
C ALA A 71 2.49 -5.46 15.16
N TYR A 72 3.34 -4.80 14.37
CA TYR A 72 2.98 -4.28 13.05
C TYR A 72 2.59 -5.41 12.08
N ALA A 73 3.32 -6.53 12.11
CA ALA A 73 2.96 -7.73 11.35
C ALA A 73 1.59 -8.29 11.74
N GLY A 74 1.26 -8.30 13.04
CA GLY A 74 -0.06 -8.67 13.54
C GLY A 74 -1.18 -7.77 13.00
N ILE A 75 -0.95 -6.45 12.99
CA ILE A 75 -1.89 -5.47 12.43
C ILE A 75 -2.10 -5.71 10.93
N LEU A 76 -1.01 -5.91 10.17
CA LEU A 76 -1.09 -6.19 8.74
C LEU A 76 -1.83 -7.50 8.44
N PHE A 77 -1.57 -8.55 9.24
CA PHE A 77 -2.27 -9.83 9.13
C PHE A 77 -3.77 -9.66 9.41
N PHE A 78 -4.13 -8.95 10.47
CA PHE A 78 -5.52 -8.67 10.82
C PHE A 78 -6.23 -7.85 9.73
N LYS A 79 -5.58 -6.80 9.22
CA LYS A 79 -6.09 -5.98 8.10
C LYS A 79 -6.38 -6.84 6.87
N ASN A 80 -5.48 -7.76 6.52
CA ASN A 80 -5.67 -8.69 5.40
C ASN A 80 -6.82 -9.68 5.65
N LYS A 81 -6.95 -10.19 6.87
CA LYS A 81 -8.02 -11.12 7.25
C LYS A 81 -9.39 -10.43 7.22
N LEU A 82 -9.47 -9.20 7.73
CA LEU A 82 -10.68 -8.38 7.63
C LEU A 82 -11.05 -8.10 6.18
N ARG A 83 -10.07 -7.73 5.34
CA ARG A 83 -10.29 -7.52 3.90
C ARG A 83 -10.90 -8.75 3.25
N GLN A 84 -10.30 -9.91 3.48
CA GLN A 84 -10.81 -11.17 2.93
C GLN A 84 -12.21 -11.50 3.44
N SER A 85 -12.48 -11.30 4.73
CA SER A 85 -13.79 -11.52 5.33
C SER A 85 -14.85 -10.61 4.71
N ILE A 86 -14.59 -9.32 4.61
CA ILE A 86 -15.52 -8.33 4.02
C ILE A 86 -15.86 -8.70 2.58
N TYR A 87 -14.86 -9.02 1.75
CA TYR A 87 -15.09 -9.33 0.33
C TYR A 87 -15.62 -10.73 0.06
N ARG A 88 -15.57 -11.65 1.03
CA ARG A 88 -16.19 -12.98 0.92
C ARG A 88 -17.63 -12.99 1.45
N SER A 89 -17.90 -12.25 2.51
CA SER A 89 -19.20 -12.27 3.20
C SER A 89 -20.20 -11.28 2.63
N LEU A 90 -19.77 -10.28 1.87
CA LEU A 90 -20.65 -9.25 1.29
C LEU A 90 -20.46 -9.15 -0.23
N SER A 91 -21.56 -9.12 -0.96
CA SER A 91 -21.57 -8.84 -2.40
C SER A 91 -21.28 -7.36 -2.66
N PRO A 92 -20.68 -7.00 -3.81
CA PRO A 92 -20.68 -5.62 -4.27
C PRO A 92 -22.13 -5.11 -4.41
N PRO A 93 -22.42 -3.83 -4.09
CA PRO A 93 -21.49 -2.75 -3.74
C PRO A 93 -21.14 -2.62 -2.26
N GLN A 94 -21.82 -3.34 -1.36
CA GLN A 94 -21.69 -3.16 0.11
C GLN A 94 -20.27 -3.46 0.61
N SER A 95 -19.64 -4.51 0.08
CA SER A 95 -18.25 -4.85 0.40
C SER A 95 -17.26 -3.75 0.01
N SER A 96 -17.56 -2.99 -1.05
CA SER A 96 -16.70 -1.90 -1.53
C SER A 96 -16.82 -0.65 -0.67
N ILE A 97 -18.02 -0.34 -0.18
CA ILE A 97 -18.25 0.75 0.77
C ILE A 97 -17.57 0.44 2.11
N LEU A 98 -17.79 -0.77 2.64
CA LEU A 98 -17.22 -1.18 3.92
C LEU A 98 -15.69 -1.29 3.87
N GLY A 99 -15.15 -1.79 2.76
CA GLY A 99 -13.70 -1.80 2.51
C GLY A 99 -13.10 -0.39 2.43
N ALA A 100 -13.80 0.56 1.79
CA ALA A 100 -13.36 1.96 1.76
C ALA A 100 -13.38 2.61 3.14
N MET A 101 -14.45 2.38 3.94
CA MET A 101 -14.59 2.95 5.27
C MET A 101 -13.60 2.34 6.28
N LEU A 102 -13.53 1.01 6.39
CA LEU A 102 -12.75 0.33 7.43
C LEU A 102 -11.28 0.12 7.07
N LEU A 103 -10.96 -0.01 5.78
CA LEU A 103 -9.62 -0.41 5.32
C LEU A 103 -8.95 0.64 4.43
N GLY A 104 -9.67 1.71 4.06
CA GLY A 104 -9.21 2.71 3.09
C GLY A 104 -9.15 2.18 1.64
N ASP A 105 -9.78 1.04 1.35
CA ASP A 105 -9.67 0.35 0.06
C ASP A 105 -10.58 0.96 -1.02
N LYS A 106 -10.21 2.16 -1.50
CA LYS A 106 -10.99 2.96 -2.47
C LYS A 106 -10.91 2.43 -3.90
N ASN A 107 -9.97 1.53 -4.20
CA ASN A 107 -9.71 1.02 -5.56
C ASN A 107 -10.79 0.07 -6.07
N ARG A 108 -11.59 -0.51 -5.17
CA ARG A 108 -12.67 -1.47 -5.53
C ARG A 108 -14.04 -0.84 -5.70
N MET A 109 -14.17 0.48 -5.51
CA MET A 109 -15.44 1.20 -5.70
C MET A 109 -15.68 1.52 -7.18
N SER A 110 -16.84 1.13 -7.71
CA SER A 110 -17.27 1.48 -9.07
C SER A 110 -17.48 3.00 -9.21
N GLN A 111 -17.34 3.50 -10.44
CA GLN A 111 -17.50 4.92 -10.74
C GLN A 111 -18.94 5.39 -10.49
N ASP A 112 -19.94 4.57 -10.86
CA ASP A 112 -21.36 4.78 -10.54
C ASP A 112 -21.61 4.95 -9.03
N LEU A 113 -20.94 4.15 -8.20
CA LEU A 113 -21.07 4.25 -6.75
C LEU A 113 -20.41 5.52 -6.21
N LYS A 114 -19.26 5.91 -6.75
CA LYS A 114 -18.59 7.19 -6.40
C LYS A 114 -19.47 8.38 -6.76
N GLU A 115 -20.14 8.32 -7.89
CA GLU A 115 -21.03 9.36 -8.40
C GLU A 115 -22.32 9.45 -7.56
N LYS A 116 -22.94 8.32 -7.21
CA LYS A 116 -24.08 8.28 -6.28
C LYS A 116 -23.74 8.85 -4.90
N LEU A 117 -22.55 8.57 -4.36
CA LEU A 117 -22.09 9.16 -3.10
C LEU A 117 -21.79 10.66 -3.23
N ASN A 118 -21.40 11.11 -4.42
CA ASN A 118 -21.20 12.53 -4.72
C ASN A 118 -22.54 13.28 -4.80
N ILE A 119 -23.52 12.72 -5.51
CA ILE A 119 -24.88 13.25 -5.60
C ILE A 119 -25.54 13.30 -4.22
N ALA A 120 -25.35 12.26 -3.40
CA ALA A 120 -25.89 12.20 -2.04
C ALA A 120 -25.14 13.07 -1.02
N GLY A 121 -24.10 13.82 -1.42
CA GLY A 121 -23.32 14.69 -0.54
C GLY A 121 -22.46 13.98 0.52
N VAL A 122 -22.51 12.64 0.59
CA VAL A 122 -21.86 11.80 1.61
C VAL A 122 -20.51 11.22 1.18
N ARG A 123 -19.97 11.66 0.03
CA ARG A 123 -18.64 11.25 -0.45
C ARG A 123 -17.54 11.46 0.60
N HIS A 124 -17.66 12.52 1.40
CA HIS A 124 -16.72 12.82 2.48
C HIS A 124 -16.70 11.74 3.57
N ILE A 125 -17.78 10.99 3.81
CA ILE A 125 -17.79 9.89 4.80
C ILE A 125 -16.82 8.78 4.40
N THR A 126 -16.69 8.50 3.10
CA THR A 126 -15.67 7.57 2.57
C THR A 126 -14.27 8.17 2.46
N ALA A 127 -14.14 9.49 2.63
CA ALA A 127 -12.87 10.21 2.62
C ALA A 127 -12.33 10.44 4.06
N VAL A 128 -13.21 10.61 5.04
CA VAL A 128 -12.90 11.00 6.43
C VAL A 128 -12.37 9.83 7.27
N SER A 129 -12.56 8.57 6.88
CA SER A 129 -11.80 7.48 7.51
C SER A 129 -10.29 7.51 7.18
N GLY A 130 -9.87 8.46 6.34
CA GLY A 130 -8.49 8.91 6.15
C GLY A 130 -7.98 9.90 7.20
N MET A 131 -8.59 10.01 8.40
CA MET A 131 -7.90 10.56 9.60
C MET A 131 -6.74 9.63 10.02
N HIS A 132 -5.81 9.40 9.10
CA HIS A 132 -4.50 8.78 9.26
C HIS A 132 -3.57 9.00 8.03
N GLU A 133 -3.83 9.99 7.17
CA GLU A 133 -2.80 10.58 6.27
C GLU A 133 -1.68 11.29 7.08
N ALA A 134 -1.22 10.67 8.16
CA ALA A 134 -0.20 11.15 9.10
C ALA A 134 0.59 10.02 9.78
N LEU A 135 0.46 8.76 9.35
CA LEU A 135 1.34 7.70 9.85
C LEU A 135 1.95 6.91 8.68
N HIS A 136 2.83 7.61 7.96
CA HIS A 136 4.02 6.98 7.38
C HIS A 136 4.91 6.59 8.58
N ILE A 137 4.71 5.38 9.11
CA ILE A 137 5.67 4.65 9.95
C ILE A 137 5.83 3.26 9.37
#